data_AF-A0A2D6IWU2-F1
#
_entry.id   AF-A0A2D6IWU2-F1
#
_cell.length_a   1.000
_cell.length_b   1.000
_cell.length_c   1.000
_cell.angle_alpha   90.00
_cell.angle_beta   90.00
_cell.angle_gamma   90.00
#
_symmetry.space_group_name_H-M   'P 1'
#
loop_
_entity.id
_entity.type
_entity.pdbx_description
1 polymer ?
#
loop_
_entity_poly.entity_id
_entity_poly.type
_entity_poly.pdbx_seq_one_letter_code
_entity_poly.pdbx_strand_id
1 'polypeptide(L)'
;MVSIVLFMQMFAQAAFSAGDPVRGKQLATQCFACHGVDGNSPSPVNPKIGGQHEQYLLLALKAYVDGTRPNSLMSGAVLDKSEQELEDMAAYFAAQKAVTAPDQKESAKKSEPPGGPGGPGMAMRFNYGERDAEFISMLARVRDYEQHRQLDLSADLCRAPEDMPVDRDLDNDGLADRYDAAPTSAGEFVADRNQDGYYEICNIQQLAAIATLGTADGARTTLSFEDRRNRSYQLMTDLDAAGIEFEPIGNCGPTGNCMRTMGQFGYAGVFDGRGHVIRNLSISAPERGGVGLFGVLGASGIVMHLSLENARVAGRAGVGAIVGSNFGTLYFCSASGETSGMMAIGGLVGGSGGLVYRGYYSGRVNARQAGGGLVGDMTGAVFSSETSIEISGIRGIGGLVGLNTFGSVLDSHAAGTVKGSNDIGGLVGVNTDAKVRNSFAAVRVLGDSTNIGGLVGFNSQSIVRNGYATGDVSGVDAVGGLVGRNKGIVANGYATGMVSGSGKAGAVVGVIVEGDVIGTYDPESSQLVNLTGESTGWAPNELPASKPLQYFCDSNGNGFIDPAERVTKNYIWSFGGPQELPQIQCSDRG
;
A
#
# COMPACT_ATOMS: atom_id res chain seq x y z
N MET A 1 -52.12 45.98 -17.53
CA MET A 1 -52.30 44.65 -16.92
C MET A 1 -51.12 43.78 -17.32
N VAL A 2 -50.63 42.98 -16.37
CA VAL A 2 -49.54 41.99 -16.43
C VAL A 2 -48.13 42.56 -16.21
N SER A 3 -47.73 42.64 -14.93
CA SER A 3 -46.31 42.65 -14.51
C SER A 3 -45.92 41.26 -14.04
N ILE A 4 -44.81 40.76 -14.58
CA ILE A 4 -44.22 39.44 -14.36
C ILE A 4 -43.44 39.45 -13.04
N VAL A 5 -43.71 38.48 -12.18
CA VAL A 5 -42.99 38.22 -10.93
C VAL A 5 -41.80 37.30 -11.24
N LEU A 6 -40.59 37.78 -10.97
CA LEU A 6 -39.34 37.01 -11.06
C LEU A 6 -39.01 36.48 -9.65
N PHE A 7 -39.12 35.16 -9.45
CA PHE A 7 -38.72 34.49 -8.21
C PHE A 7 -37.20 34.27 -8.23
N MET A 8 -36.46 34.96 -7.37
CA MET A 8 -35.02 34.75 -7.13
C MET A 8 -34.89 33.94 -5.84
N GLN A 9 -34.58 32.65 -5.94
CA GLN A 9 -34.29 31.79 -4.79
C GLN A 9 -32.91 32.17 -4.20
N MET A 10 -32.90 32.62 -2.94
CA MET A 10 -31.67 32.77 -2.15
C MET A 10 -31.21 31.39 -1.66
N PHE A 11 -30.05 30.94 -2.11
CA PHE A 11 -29.26 29.93 -1.40
C PHE A 11 -28.54 30.61 -0.25
N ALA A 12 -28.88 30.27 0.99
CA ALA A 12 -28.07 30.61 2.15
C ALA A 12 -26.82 29.71 2.13
N GLN A 13 -25.66 30.31 1.85
CA GLN A 13 -24.37 29.67 2.13
C GLN A 13 -24.14 29.75 3.64
N ALA A 14 -24.05 28.60 4.30
CA ALA A 14 -23.52 28.54 5.65
C ALA A 14 -22.02 28.88 5.59
N ALA A 15 -21.65 30.03 6.13
CA ALA A 15 -20.26 30.40 6.35
C ALA A 15 -19.72 29.58 7.54
N PHE A 16 -18.70 28.77 7.31
CA PHE A 16 -17.87 28.21 8.39
C PHE A 16 -17.12 29.36 9.06
N SER A 17 -17.29 29.54 10.37
CA SER A 17 -16.51 30.52 11.13
C SER A 17 -15.07 30.03 11.25
N ALA A 18 -14.09 30.87 10.92
CA ALA A 18 -12.68 30.57 11.20
C ALA A 18 -12.43 30.65 12.72
N GLY A 19 -11.48 29.86 13.24
CA GLY A 19 -11.13 29.88 14.67
C GLY A 19 -10.47 31.19 15.10
N ASP A 20 -10.74 31.64 16.34
CA ASP A 20 -10.13 32.84 16.93
C ASP A 20 -8.88 32.47 17.76
N PRO A 21 -7.66 32.78 17.30
CA PRO A 21 -6.43 32.45 18.02
C PRO A 21 -6.26 33.21 19.34
N VAL A 22 -6.91 34.36 19.53
CA VAL A 22 -6.86 35.11 20.80
C VAL A 22 -7.69 34.39 21.87
N ARG A 23 -8.90 33.95 21.51
CA ARG A 23 -9.74 33.12 22.38
C ARG A 23 -9.12 31.74 22.60
N GLY A 24 -8.53 31.17 21.55
CA GLY A 24 -7.81 29.90 21.59
C GLY A 24 -6.68 29.88 22.62
N LYS A 25 -5.91 30.97 22.72
CA LYS A 25 -4.86 31.12 23.73
C LYS A 25 -5.40 30.99 25.16
N GLN A 26 -6.57 31.58 25.43
CA GLN A 26 -7.17 31.55 26.77
C GLN A 26 -7.64 30.14 27.12
N LEU A 27 -8.25 29.44 26.17
CA LEU A 27 -8.74 28.06 26.30
C LEU A 27 -7.60 27.05 26.45
N ALA A 28 -6.48 27.27 25.76
CA ALA A 28 -5.32 26.39 25.74
C ALA A 28 -4.46 26.41 27.02
N THR A 29 -4.83 27.18 28.04
CA THR A 29 -4.03 27.37 29.27
C THR A 29 -3.62 26.04 29.92
N GLN A 30 -4.52 25.05 29.93
CA GLN A 30 -4.26 23.71 30.47
C GLN A 30 -3.28 22.88 29.62
N CYS A 31 -3.15 23.19 28.33
CA CYS A 31 -2.26 22.51 27.41
C CYS A 31 -0.80 22.94 27.59
N PHE A 32 -0.56 24.15 28.12
CA PHE A 32 0.78 24.75 28.21
C PHE A 32 1.74 23.96 29.11
N ALA A 33 1.23 23.29 30.14
CA ALA A 33 2.04 22.51 31.07
C ALA A 33 2.76 21.34 30.38
N CYS A 34 2.13 20.75 29.35
CA CYS A 34 2.69 19.61 28.63
C CYS A 34 3.29 20.02 27.28
N HIS A 35 2.64 20.95 26.58
CA HIS A 35 3.00 21.32 25.21
C HIS A 35 3.79 22.63 25.10
N GLY A 36 3.97 23.39 26.19
CA GLY A 36 4.53 24.74 26.15
C GLY A 36 3.49 25.79 25.73
N VAL A 37 3.72 27.05 26.12
CA VAL A 37 2.80 28.17 25.85
C VAL A 37 2.62 28.41 24.35
N ASP A 38 3.68 28.17 23.59
CA ASP A 38 3.74 28.27 22.13
C ASP A 38 3.55 26.91 21.42
N GLY A 39 3.21 25.85 22.17
CA GLY A 39 3.06 24.50 21.62
C GLY A 39 4.40 23.80 21.32
N ASN A 40 5.55 24.35 21.71
CA ASN A 40 6.85 23.68 21.59
C ASN A 40 7.27 23.04 22.92
N SER A 41 6.85 21.79 23.14
CA SER A 41 7.22 21.08 24.37
C SER A 41 8.75 20.94 24.49
N PRO A 42 9.34 21.26 25.66
CA PRO A 42 10.74 20.95 25.95
C PRO A 42 10.96 19.47 26.28
N SER A 43 9.87 18.71 26.49
CA SER A 43 9.93 17.29 26.86
C SER A 43 9.73 16.40 25.64
N PRO A 44 10.58 15.38 25.42
CA PRO A 44 10.45 14.48 24.27
C PRO A 44 9.25 13.54 24.35
N VAL A 45 8.61 13.39 25.52
CA VAL A 45 7.41 12.55 25.69
C VAL A 45 6.11 13.27 25.31
N ASN A 46 6.15 14.60 25.16
CA ASN A 46 4.99 15.39 24.76
C ASN A 46 5.21 15.95 23.35
N PRO A 47 4.25 15.79 22.44
CA PRO A 47 4.42 16.26 21.07
C PRO A 47 4.49 17.79 21.02
N LYS A 48 5.26 18.30 20.05
CA LYS A 48 5.28 19.71 19.70
C LYS A 48 4.16 19.99 18.70
N ILE A 49 3.23 20.84 19.11
CA ILE A 49 1.99 21.16 18.40
C ILE A 49 2.00 22.61 17.86
N GLY A 50 2.98 23.42 18.25
CA GLY A 50 3.16 24.79 17.76
C GLY A 50 3.55 24.82 16.28
N GLY A 51 2.83 25.61 15.48
CA GLY A 51 3.04 25.74 14.04
C GLY A 51 2.53 24.56 13.20
N GLN A 52 1.74 23.67 13.80
CA GLN A 52 1.10 22.55 13.09
C GLN A 52 -0.15 23.02 12.32
N HIS A 53 -0.54 22.33 11.25
CA HIS A 53 -1.73 22.69 10.48
C HIS A 53 -3.00 22.74 11.34
N GLU A 54 -3.73 23.86 11.28
CA GLU A 54 -4.95 24.10 12.04
C GLU A 54 -5.99 22.98 11.86
N GLN A 55 -6.21 22.54 10.62
CA GLN A 55 -7.15 21.46 10.31
C GLN A 55 -6.72 20.12 10.92
N TYR A 56 -5.42 19.83 10.97
CA TYR A 56 -4.90 18.62 11.60
C TYR A 56 -5.07 18.68 13.11
N LEU A 57 -4.75 19.82 13.73
CA LEU A 57 -4.95 20.02 15.17
C LEU A 57 -6.43 19.88 15.54
N LEU A 58 -7.32 20.49 14.76
CA LEU A 58 -8.76 20.38 14.97
C LEU A 58 -9.24 18.93 14.85
N LEU A 59 -8.80 18.21 13.81
CA LEU A 59 -9.17 16.81 13.61
C LEU A 59 -8.66 15.93 14.76
N ALA A 60 -7.43 16.14 15.21
CA ALA A 60 -6.86 15.42 16.34
C ALA A 60 -7.61 15.72 17.65
N LEU A 61 -7.97 16.98 17.91
CA LEU A 61 -8.75 17.38 19.08
C LEU A 61 -10.15 16.74 19.06
N LYS A 62 -10.85 16.75 17.92
CA LYS A 62 -12.15 16.07 17.75
C LYS A 62 -12.02 14.56 17.98
N ALA A 63 -10.94 13.95 17.47
CA ALA A 63 -10.66 12.53 17.65
C ALA A 63 -10.38 12.14 19.12
N TYR A 64 -9.85 13.07 19.93
CA TYR A 64 -9.69 12.85 21.37
C TYR A 64 -11.01 13.00 22.15
N VAL A 65 -11.92 13.87 21.69
CA VAL A 65 -13.27 14.05 22.27
C VAL A 65 -14.15 12.84 22.00
N ASP A 66 -14.17 12.34 20.76
CA ASP A 66 -15.03 11.22 20.35
C ASP A 66 -14.43 9.83 20.65
N GLY A 67 -13.17 9.78 21.11
CA GLY A 67 -12.47 8.56 21.50
C GLY A 67 -11.88 7.76 20.35
N THR A 68 -11.96 8.24 19.10
CA THR A 68 -11.33 7.60 17.93
C THR A 68 -9.79 7.65 17.98
N ARG A 69 -9.22 8.60 18.76
CA ARG A 69 -7.79 8.65 19.09
C ARG A 69 -7.59 8.40 20.59
N PRO A 70 -7.13 7.20 21.01
CA PRO A 70 -7.06 6.85 22.43
C PRO A 70 -5.87 7.51 23.13
N ASN A 71 -6.14 8.43 24.06
CA ASN A 71 -5.16 8.93 25.02
C ASN A 71 -5.89 9.55 26.22
N SER A 72 -5.80 8.94 27.40
CA SER A 72 -6.57 9.36 28.58
C SER A 72 -6.28 10.80 29.03
N LEU A 73 -5.04 11.27 28.86
CA LEU A 73 -4.63 12.62 29.22
C LEU A 73 -5.21 13.65 28.24
N MET A 74 -5.07 13.40 26.94
CA MET A 74 -5.58 14.32 25.92
C MET A 74 -7.10 14.31 25.86
N SER A 75 -7.76 13.16 25.96
CA SER A 75 -9.23 13.09 26.07
C SER A 75 -9.71 13.87 27.30
N GLY A 76 -9.09 13.66 28.47
CA GLY A 76 -9.40 14.44 29.68
C GLY A 76 -9.23 15.95 29.52
N ALA A 77 -8.31 16.39 28.65
CA ALA A 77 -8.05 17.80 28.36
C ALA A 77 -8.99 18.44 27.32
N VAL A 78 -9.84 17.68 26.62
CA VAL A 78 -10.68 18.25 25.55
C VAL A 78 -12.16 17.86 25.64
N LEU A 79 -12.52 16.87 26.46
CA LEU A 79 -13.87 16.30 26.56
C LEU A 79 -14.97 17.32 26.89
N ASP A 80 -14.65 18.43 27.56
CA ASP A 80 -15.60 19.46 27.96
C ASP A 80 -15.67 20.66 27.00
N LYS A 81 -15.02 20.57 25.83
CA LYS A 81 -14.90 21.69 24.88
C LYS A 81 -15.90 21.57 23.73
N SER A 82 -16.53 22.68 23.39
CA SER A 82 -17.37 22.80 22.19
C SER A 82 -16.52 22.82 20.91
N GLU A 83 -17.15 22.51 19.78
CA GLU A 83 -16.48 22.48 18.47
C GLU A 83 -15.76 23.81 18.13
N GLN A 84 -16.40 24.95 18.41
CA GLN A 84 -15.78 26.27 18.22
C GLN A 84 -14.57 26.48 19.14
N GLU A 85 -14.61 25.97 20.38
CA GLU A 85 -13.47 26.09 21.30
C GLU A 85 -12.28 25.23 20.84
N LEU A 86 -12.55 24.08 20.23
CA LEU A 86 -11.52 23.25 19.60
C LEU A 86 -10.90 23.96 18.38
N GLU A 87 -11.72 24.63 17.57
CA GLU A 87 -11.28 25.44 16.42
C GLU A 87 -10.41 26.62 16.87
N ASP A 88 -10.83 27.35 17.89
CA ASP A 88 -10.08 28.46 18.46
C ASP A 88 -8.71 27.99 19.00
N MET A 89 -8.67 26.88 19.75
CA MET A 89 -7.41 26.30 20.26
C MET A 89 -6.50 25.80 19.13
N ALA A 90 -7.06 25.19 18.09
CA ALA A 90 -6.31 24.75 16.92
C ALA A 90 -5.71 25.96 16.16
N ALA A 91 -6.49 27.02 15.96
CA ALA A 91 -6.04 28.26 15.35
C ALA A 91 -4.90 28.92 16.15
N TYR A 92 -4.99 28.91 17.48
CA TYR A 92 -3.94 29.44 18.34
C TYR A 92 -2.60 28.73 18.17
N PHE A 93 -2.57 27.39 18.26
CA PHE A 93 -1.32 26.64 18.14
C PHE A 93 -0.79 26.60 16.71
N ALA A 94 -1.66 26.63 15.70
CA ALA A 94 -1.27 26.74 14.30
C ALA A 94 -0.57 28.06 13.97
N ALA A 95 -0.95 29.14 14.66
CA ALA A 95 -0.30 30.45 14.50
C ALA A 95 1.08 30.56 15.17
N GLN A 96 1.51 29.57 15.96
CA GLN A 96 2.81 29.58 16.63
C GLN A 96 3.95 29.15 15.69
N LYS A 97 5.19 29.45 16.08
CA LYS A 97 6.37 29.06 15.31
C LYS A 97 6.82 27.65 15.70
N ALA A 98 6.92 26.72 14.74
CA ALA A 98 7.40 25.37 14.99
C ALA A 98 8.90 25.33 15.34
N VAL A 99 9.29 24.48 16.29
CA VAL A 99 10.70 24.24 16.67
C VAL A 99 11.04 22.74 16.56
N THR A 100 11.91 22.37 15.64
CA THR A 100 12.42 20.99 15.49
C THR A 100 13.29 20.60 16.71
N ALA A 101 13.32 19.32 17.09
CA ALA A 101 14.19 18.85 18.17
C ALA A 101 15.68 19.05 17.81
N PRO A 102 16.57 19.34 18.79
CA PRO A 102 18.00 19.39 18.51
C PRO A 102 18.58 17.97 18.39
N ASP A 103 19.43 17.78 17.39
CA ASP A 103 20.25 16.58 17.20
C ASP A 103 21.14 16.32 18.42
N GLN A 104 21.08 15.12 18.99
CA GLN A 104 21.99 14.64 20.04
C GLN A 104 23.35 14.25 19.45
N LYS A 105 24.08 15.21 18.87
CA LYS A 105 25.53 15.10 18.59
C LYS A 105 26.17 16.49 18.55
N GLU A 106 26.50 17.08 19.70
CA GLU A 106 27.67 17.97 19.79
C GLU A 106 28.05 18.32 21.24
N SER A 107 29.06 17.62 21.77
CA SER A 107 29.94 18.14 22.80
C SER A 107 31.33 18.38 22.20
N ALA A 108 31.44 19.36 21.30
CA ALA A 108 32.72 19.97 20.96
C ALA A 108 32.52 21.38 20.36
N LYS A 109 32.81 22.41 21.16
CA LYS A 109 32.83 23.83 20.78
C LYS A 109 33.73 24.10 19.56
N LYS A 110 33.31 25.00 18.65
CA LYS A 110 33.75 26.42 18.61
C LYS A 110 33.21 27.22 17.39
N SER A 111 32.64 28.39 17.73
CA SER A 111 32.62 29.71 17.05
C SER A 111 31.92 29.90 15.69
N GLU A 112 30.80 30.63 15.73
CA GLU A 112 30.23 31.44 14.62
C GLU A 112 31.16 32.61 14.21
N PRO A 113 30.92 33.32 13.09
CA PRO A 113 30.06 34.53 13.14
C PRO A 113 29.22 34.75 11.81
N PRO A 114 28.59 35.91 11.52
CA PRO A 114 27.13 36.03 11.51
C PRO A 114 26.51 36.52 10.17
N GLY A 115 25.21 36.23 9.98
CA GLY A 115 24.23 37.14 9.35
C GLY A 115 24.12 37.23 7.82
N GLY A 116 22.96 36.83 7.29
CA GLY A 116 22.46 37.22 5.96
C GLY A 116 21.09 36.58 5.66
N PRO A 117 20.03 37.35 5.33
CA PRO A 117 18.66 36.83 5.26
C PRO A 117 18.37 36.19 3.89
N GLY A 118 18.05 34.90 3.89
CA GLY A 118 17.53 34.18 2.72
C GLY A 118 16.11 33.69 2.99
N GLY A 119 15.14 34.19 2.22
CA GLY A 119 13.75 33.75 2.19
C GLY A 119 13.55 32.33 1.64
N PRO A 120 12.29 31.85 1.58
CA PRO A 120 11.94 30.49 1.99
C PRO A 120 11.93 29.47 0.85
N GLY A 121 12.32 28.24 1.21
CA GLY A 121 12.17 27.05 0.37
C GLY A 121 12.41 25.78 1.18
N MET A 122 11.72 25.60 2.30
CA MET A 122 11.93 24.42 3.15
C MET A 122 10.89 23.36 2.79
N ALA A 123 11.30 22.40 1.96
CA ALA A 123 10.54 21.18 1.70
C ALA A 123 10.33 20.43 3.03
N MET A 124 9.07 20.21 3.42
CA MET A 124 8.71 19.34 4.54
C MET A 124 9.18 17.91 4.23
N ARG A 125 10.09 17.37 5.04
CA ARG A 125 10.46 15.95 5.02
C ARG A 125 9.46 15.17 5.87
N PHE A 126 8.63 14.33 5.23
CA PHE A 126 7.79 13.34 5.93
C PHE A 126 8.68 12.34 6.71
N ASN A 127 8.29 11.98 7.95
CA ASN A 127 9.04 11.06 8.79
C ASN A 127 8.76 9.60 8.41
N TYR A 128 9.44 9.09 7.39
CA TYR A 128 9.29 7.71 6.92
C TYR A 128 9.74 6.64 7.94
N GLY A 129 10.54 6.99 8.94
CA GLY A 129 11.11 6.02 9.89
C GLY A 129 10.08 5.37 10.83
N GLU A 130 9.03 6.10 11.23
CA GLU A 130 7.96 5.54 12.07
C GLU A 130 7.11 4.49 11.34
N ARG A 131 6.90 4.69 10.04
CA ARG A 131 6.13 3.78 9.18
C ARG A 131 6.91 2.51 8.86
N ASP A 132 8.22 2.63 8.65
CA ASP A 132 9.08 1.46 8.47
C ASP A 132 9.08 0.57 9.73
N ALA A 133 9.02 1.15 10.93
CA ALA A 133 8.90 0.41 12.19
C ALA A 133 7.57 -0.37 12.31
N GLU A 134 6.46 0.21 11.83
CA GLU A 134 5.16 -0.46 11.79
C GLU A 134 5.21 -1.73 10.92
N PHE A 135 5.75 -1.63 9.70
CA PHE A 135 5.87 -2.79 8.80
C PHE A 135 6.87 -3.84 9.32
N ILE A 136 7.94 -3.42 10.00
CA ILE A 136 8.85 -4.34 10.70
C ILE A 136 8.10 -5.12 11.78
N SER A 137 7.23 -4.45 12.55
CA SER A 137 6.39 -5.10 13.56
C SER A 137 5.42 -6.11 12.93
N MET A 138 4.80 -5.76 11.80
CA MET A 138 3.93 -6.68 11.04
C MET A 138 4.69 -7.93 10.57
N LEU A 139 5.92 -7.78 10.06
CA LEU A 139 6.77 -8.91 9.69
C LEU A 139 7.24 -9.73 10.90
N ALA A 140 7.47 -9.09 12.05
CA ALA A 140 7.83 -9.81 13.28
C ALA A 140 6.71 -10.76 13.71
N ARG A 141 5.44 -10.35 13.58
CA ARG A 141 4.28 -11.23 13.85
C ARG A 141 4.23 -12.45 12.92
N VAL A 142 4.58 -12.27 11.65
CA VAL A 142 4.69 -13.40 10.70
C VAL A 142 5.84 -14.33 11.09
N ARG A 143 7.00 -13.79 11.45
CA ARG A 143 8.15 -14.63 11.87
C ARG A 143 7.86 -15.42 13.14
N ASP A 144 7.19 -14.80 14.10
CA ASP A 144 6.74 -15.47 15.32
C ASP A 144 5.82 -16.65 14.98
N TYR A 145 4.87 -16.44 14.07
CA TYR A 145 4.06 -17.52 13.53
C TYR A 145 4.90 -18.65 12.91
N GLU A 146 5.80 -18.31 11.97
CA GLU A 146 6.59 -19.31 11.24
C GLU A 146 7.48 -20.15 12.18
N GLN A 147 7.93 -19.57 13.29
CA GLN A 147 8.74 -20.27 14.30
C GLN A 147 7.93 -21.25 15.15
N HIS A 148 6.67 -20.93 15.43
CA HIS A 148 5.80 -21.75 16.28
C HIS A 148 4.91 -22.71 15.50
N ARG A 149 4.87 -22.59 14.16
CA ARG A 149 4.13 -23.50 13.29
C ARG A 149 4.66 -24.93 13.43
N GLN A 150 3.85 -25.80 14.02
CA GLN A 150 4.14 -27.24 14.04
C GLN A 150 3.84 -27.82 12.66
N LEU A 151 4.88 -28.12 11.90
CA LEU A 151 4.78 -28.87 10.64
C LEU A 151 4.55 -30.35 10.93
N ASP A 152 3.39 -30.73 11.48
CA ASP A 152 3.01 -32.13 11.44
C ASP A 152 2.59 -32.49 10.01
N LEU A 153 3.57 -32.94 9.23
CA LEU A 153 3.39 -33.46 7.87
C LEU A 153 3.09 -34.97 7.87
N SER A 154 2.99 -35.60 9.04
CA SER A 154 2.95 -37.05 9.18
C SER A 154 1.55 -37.62 9.41
N ALA A 155 0.61 -36.81 9.89
CA ALA A 155 -0.79 -37.18 10.03
C ALA A 155 -1.61 -36.75 8.80
N ASP A 156 -2.37 -37.69 8.21
CA ASP A 156 -3.41 -37.35 7.22
C ASP A 156 -4.58 -36.69 7.94
N LEU A 157 -4.41 -35.41 8.29
CA LEU A 157 -5.41 -34.61 9.02
C LEU A 157 -6.71 -34.42 8.22
N CYS A 158 -6.75 -34.81 6.94
CA CYS A 158 -7.96 -34.81 6.13
C CYS A 158 -8.72 -36.13 6.10
N ARG A 159 -8.14 -37.25 6.56
CA ARG A 159 -8.88 -38.50 6.71
C ARG A 159 -9.75 -38.49 7.95
N ALA A 160 -11.00 -38.93 7.82
CA ALA A 160 -11.77 -39.37 8.97
C ALA A 160 -11.04 -40.54 9.67
N PRO A 161 -11.11 -40.66 11.01
CA PRO A 161 -10.62 -41.85 11.72
C PRO A 161 -11.15 -43.14 11.05
N GLU A 162 -10.29 -44.16 10.88
CA GLU A 162 -10.65 -45.42 10.20
C GLU A 162 -11.84 -46.15 10.86
N ASP A 163 -12.17 -45.81 12.10
CA ASP A 163 -13.26 -46.37 12.90
C ASP A 163 -14.57 -45.57 12.81
N MET A 164 -14.67 -44.53 11.96
CA MET A 164 -15.94 -43.83 11.75
C MET A 164 -16.92 -44.69 10.95
N PRO A 165 -18.15 -44.92 11.46
CA PRO A 165 -19.15 -45.72 10.76
C PRO A 165 -19.37 -45.22 9.33
N VAL A 166 -19.25 -46.12 8.36
CA VAL A 166 -19.59 -45.84 6.97
C VAL A 166 -21.10 -45.60 6.91
N ASP A 167 -21.47 -44.35 6.63
CA ASP A 167 -22.85 -43.89 6.37
C ASP A 167 -23.75 -43.71 7.59
N ARG A 168 -23.68 -42.51 8.16
CA ARG A 168 -24.82 -41.82 8.76
C ARG A 168 -24.68 -40.38 8.34
N ASP A 169 -25.50 -39.89 7.44
CA ASP A 169 -25.73 -38.44 7.32
C ASP A 169 -26.25 -37.93 8.68
N LEU A 170 -25.34 -37.58 9.61
CA LEU A 170 -25.64 -37.43 11.04
C LEU A 170 -26.43 -36.16 11.34
N ASP A 171 -26.32 -35.14 10.49
CA ASP A 171 -27.08 -33.90 10.57
C ASP A 171 -28.24 -33.82 9.53
N ASN A 172 -28.37 -34.84 8.69
CA ASN A 172 -29.45 -35.06 7.73
C ASN A 172 -29.52 -33.98 6.64
N ASP A 173 -28.36 -33.54 6.14
CA ASP A 173 -28.21 -32.56 5.07
C ASP A 173 -28.11 -33.17 3.66
N GLY A 174 -28.04 -34.51 3.57
CA GLY A 174 -27.97 -35.27 2.32
C GLY A 174 -26.55 -35.58 1.83
N LEU A 175 -25.51 -35.24 2.60
CA LEU A 175 -24.12 -35.61 2.36
C LEU A 175 -23.70 -36.73 3.34
N ALA A 176 -22.90 -37.68 2.85
CA ALA A 176 -22.34 -38.69 3.75
C ALA A 176 -21.26 -38.04 4.63
N ASP A 177 -21.22 -38.32 5.94
CA ASP A 177 -20.25 -37.80 6.94
C ASP A 177 -18.78 -37.69 6.47
N ARG A 178 -18.33 -38.61 5.61
CA ARG A 178 -16.97 -38.63 5.04
C ARG A 178 -16.70 -37.50 4.01
N TYR A 179 -17.76 -36.89 3.52
CA TYR A 179 -17.82 -35.77 2.56
C TYR A 179 -18.56 -34.56 3.14
N ASP A 180 -19.10 -34.71 4.35
CA ASP A 180 -19.78 -33.66 5.10
C ASP A 180 -18.73 -32.80 5.84
N ALA A 181 -19.02 -31.51 5.89
CA ALA A 181 -18.26 -30.53 6.63
C ALA A 181 -18.49 -30.62 8.14
N ALA A 182 -19.56 -31.26 8.63
CA ALA A 182 -19.88 -31.39 10.06
C ALA A 182 -19.70 -32.82 10.62
N PRO A 183 -18.48 -33.40 10.62
CA PRO A 183 -18.23 -34.80 11.05
C PRO A 183 -18.43 -35.05 12.56
N THR A 184 -18.96 -34.08 13.31
CA THR A 184 -19.18 -34.19 14.76
C THR A 184 -20.60 -33.80 15.13
N SER A 185 -21.10 -34.42 16.20
CA SER A 185 -22.36 -34.06 16.86
C SER A 185 -22.39 -32.61 17.42
N ALA A 186 -21.37 -31.80 17.17
CA ALA A 186 -21.22 -30.40 17.62
C ALA A 186 -21.44 -29.36 16.50
N GLY A 187 -21.60 -29.74 15.24
CA GLY A 187 -21.91 -28.82 14.13
C GLY A 187 -20.79 -27.82 13.80
N GLU A 188 -19.52 -28.17 14.05
CA GLU A 188 -18.36 -27.39 13.60
C GLU A 188 -17.86 -27.89 12.25
N PHE A 189 -17.78 -26.96 11.27
CA PHE A 189 -17.48 -27.22 9.86
C PHE A 189 -15.99 -27.47 9.56
N VAL A 190 -15.14 -27.05 10.50
CA VAL A 190 -13.69 -27.14 10.44
C VAL A 190 -13.22 -27.42 11.86
N ALA A 191 -12.29 -28.35 12.04
CA ALA A 191 -11.75 -28.73 13.34
C ALA A 191 -10.25 -28.41 13.41
N ASP A 192 -9.78 -28.11 14.61
CA ASP A 192 -8.36 -28.10 14.96
C ASP A 192 -8.01 -29.49 15.51
N ARG A 193 -7.61 -30.39 14.61
CA ARG A 193 -7.48 -31.82 14.91
C ARG A 193 -6.22 -32.15 15.68
N ASN A 194 -5.15 -31.39 15.46
CA ASN A 194 -3.87 -31.56 16.14
C ASN A 194 -3.71 -30.63 17.36
N GLN A 195 -4.71 -29.79 17.64
CA GLN A 195 -4.75 -28.85 18.77
C GLN A 195 -3.62 -27.82 18.74
N ASP A 196 -3.21 -27.41 17.54
CA ASP A 196 -2.16 -26.42 17.32
C ASP A 196 -2.70 -24.98 17.23
N GLY A 197 -4.02 -24.81 17.32
CA GLY A 197 -4.73 -23.54 17.20
C GLY A 197 -5.12 -23.19 15.76
N TYR A 198 -4.88 -24.07 14.79
CA TYR A 198 -5.26 -23.93 13.39
C TYR A 198 -6.33 -24.92 13.00
N TYR A 199 -7.34 -24.42 12.30
CA TYR A 199 -8.43 -25.23 11.80
C TYR A 199 -8.08 -25.75 10.39
N GLU A 200 -8.09 -27.08 10.20
CA GLU A 200 -7.71 -27.74 8.95
C GLU A 200 -8.78 -27.67 7.86
N ILE A 201 -8.46 -27.05 6.72
CA ILE A 201 -9.30 -27.00 5.53
C ILE A 201 -8.84 -28.07 4.54
N CYS A 202 -9.72 -29.03 4.29
CA CYS A 202 -9.51 -30.21 3.46
C CYS A 202 -10.36 -30.23 2.18
N ASN A 203 -11.40 -29.40 2.09
CA ASN A 203 -12.20 -29.26 0.88
C ASN A 203 -12.72 -27.83 0.71
N ILE A 204 -13.28 -27.55 -0.47
CA ILE A 204 -13.71 -26.21 -0.84
C ILE A 204 -14.97 -25.75 -0.09
N GLN A 205 -15.86 -26.67 0.29
CA GLN A 205 -17.05 -26.38 1.08
C GLN A 205 -16.66 -25.86 2.47
N GLN A 206 -15.63 -26.45 3.10
CA GLN A 206 -15.09 -25.97 4.37
C GLN A 206 -14.53 -24.56 4.28
N LEU A 207 -13.80 -24.24 3.20
CA LEU A 207 -13.32 -22.88 2.96
C LEU A 207 -14.49 -21.90 2.76
N ALA A 208 -15.48 -22.26 1.95
CA ALA A 208 -16.66 -21.41 1.69
C ALA A 208 -17.47 -21.15 2.97
N ALA A 209 -17.54 -22.14 3.87
CA ALA A 209 -18.26 -22.02 5.13
C ALA A 209 -17.71 -20.91 6.05
N ILE A 210 -16.43 -20.53 5.91
CA ILE A 210 -15.82 -19.44 6.70
C ILE A 210 -16.55 -18.11 6.45
N ALA A 211 -16.90 -17.82 5.19
CA ALA A 211 -17.52 -16.57 4.79
C ALA A 211 -19.03 -16.52 5.09
N THR A 212 -19.72 -17.66 5.04
CA THR A 212 -21.18 -17.68 5.11
C THR A 212 -21.71 -17.36 6.51
N LEU A 213 -22.71 -16.48 6.58
CA LEU A 213 -23.59 -16.30 7.74
C LEU A 213 -24.72 -17.33 7.64
N GLY A 214 -24.43 -18.63 7.78
CA GLY A 214 -25.47 -19.65 7.76
C GLY A 214 -26.27 -19.70 6.44
N THR A 215 -25.81 -20.61 5.57
CA THR A 215 -26.59 -21.46 4.68
C THR A 215 -26.92 -21.01 3.25
N ALA A 216 -26.54 -21.87 2.30
CA ALA A 216 -27.41 -22.30 1.22
C ALA A 216 -28.32 -23.50 1.65
N ASP A 217 -27.87 -24.35 2.58
CA ASP A 217 -28.53 -25.64 2.88
C ASP A 217 -28.97 -25.89 4.35
N GLY A 218 -29.26 -24.88 5.16
CA GLY A 218 -29.77 -25.07 6.53
C GLY A 218 -28.77 -25.56 7.61
N ALA A 219 -27.56 -26.02 7.25
CA ALA A 219 -26.57 -26.49 8.21
C ALA A 219 -26.07 -25.36 9.14
N ARG A 220 -26.38 -25.48 10.44
CA ARG A 220 -26.07 -24.50 11.48
C ARG A 220 -24.62 -24.63 11.90
N THR A 221 -23.78 -23.65 11.57
CA THR A 221 -22.54 -23.42 12.33
C THR A 221 -22.95 -23.03 13.76
N THR A 222 -22.42 -23.68 14.79
CA THR A 222 -22.63 -23.24 16.19
C THR A 222 -21.90 -21.93 16.52
N LEU A 223 -20.94 -21.54 15.68
CA LEU A 223 -20.09 -20.37 15.87
C LEU A 223 -20.71 -19.10 15.32
N SER A 224 -20.42 -17.98 15.97
CA SER A 224 -20.74 -16.67 15.41
C SER A 224 -19.82 -16.34 14.24
N PHE A 225 -20.25 -15.42 13.37
CA PHE A 225 -19.39 -14.87 12.32
C PHE A 225 -18.13 -14.20 12.89
N GLU A 226 -18.24 -13.60 14.08
CA GLU A 226 -17.11 -13.00 14.78
C GLU A 226 -16.08 -14.04 15.22
N ASP A 227 -16.52 -15.19 15.72
CA ASP A 227 -15.60 -16.28 16.08
C ASP A 227 -14.90 -16.81 14.83
N ARG A 228 -15.64 -17.04 13.73
CA ARG A 228 -15.07 -17.55 12.49
C ARG A 228 -13.98 -16.65 11.92
N ARG A 229 -14.20 -15.34 11.89
CA ARG A 229 -13.22 -14.39 11.31
C ARG A 229 -11.99 -14.16 12.20
N ASN A 230 -12.05 -14.54 13.48
CA ASN A 230 -10.95 -14.41 14.44
C ASN A 230 -10.13 -15.71 14.59
N ARG A 231 -10.64 -16.85 14.10
CA ARG A 231 -9.92 -18.12 14.07
C ARG A 231 -8.85 -18.16 13.00
N SER A 232 -7.84 -18.98 13.23
CA SER A 232 -6.77 -19.25 12.27
C SER A 232 -7.03 -20.55 11.51
N TYR A 233 -6.74 -20.57 10.22
CA TYR A 233 -7.01 -21.70 9.33
C TYR A 233 -5.77 -22.10 8.55
N GLN A 234 -5.69 -23.37 8.18
CA GLN A 234 -4.64 -23.89 7.34
C GLN A 234 -5.18 -24.78 6.23
N LEU A 235 -4.70 -24.59 5.00
CA LEU A 235 -4.99 -25.52 3.90
C LEU A 235 -4.17 -26.79 4.07
N MET A 236 -4.81 -27.93 3.85
CA MET A 236 -4.18 -29.25 3.94
C MET A 236 -4.03 -29.94 2.58
N THR A 237 -4.70 -29.41 1.56
CA THR A 237 -4.67 -29.90 0.19
C THR A 237 -4.96 -28.74 -0.76
N ASP A 238 -4.63 -28.94 -2.03
CA ASP A 238 -5.13 -28.10 -3.11
C ASP A 238 -6.66 -28.20 -3.18
N LEU A 239 -7.30 -27.08 -3.52
CA LEU A 239 -8.75 -26.95 -3.64
C LEU A 239 -9.15 -26.51 -5.04
N ASP A 240 -10.33 -26.93 -5.49
CA ASP A 240 -10.95 -26.44 -6.72
C ASP A 240 -12.29 -25.77 -6.39
N ALA A 241 -12.39 -24.48 -6.73
CA ALA A 241 -13.57 -23.64 -6.52
C ALA A 241 -14.51 -23.57 -7.73
N ALA A 242 -14.29 -24.40 -8.75
CA ALA A 242 -15.17 -24.49 -9.90
C ALA A 242 -16.62 -24.81 -9.48
N GLY A 243 -17.56 -24.00 -9.95
CA GLY A 243 -18.99 -24.21 -9.73
C GLY A 243 -19.52 -23.74 -8.37
N ILE A 244 -18.67 -23.15 -7.52
CA ILE A 244 -19.10 -22.58 -6.23
C ILE A 244 -19.22 -21.07 -6.35
N GLU A 245 -20.37 -20.54 -5.93
CA GLU A 245 -20.56 -19.11 -5.72
C GLU A 245 -19.92 -18.74 -4.37
N PHE A 246 -18.78 -18.07 -4.42
CA PHE A 246 -18.00 -17.78 -3.23
C PHE A 246 -18.33 -16.39 -2.68
N GLU A 247 -18.79 -16.33 -1.43
CA GLU A 247 -18.94 -15.07 -0.69
C GLU A 247 -17.60 -14.65 -0.05
N PRO A 248 -17.19 -13.38 -0.14
CA PRO A 248 -15.92 -12.93 0.43
C PRO A 248 -15.81 -13.13 1.95
N ILE A 249 -14.65 -13.58 2.44
CA ILE A 249 -14.35 -13.69 3.87
C ILE A 249 -14.06 -12.29 4.44
N GLY A 250 -14.80 -11.89 5.48
CA GLY A 250 -14.70 -10.55 6.07
C GLY A 250 -15.39 -9.47 5.23
N ASN A 251 -15.96 -8.46 5.90
CA ASN A 251 -16.75 -7.42 5.23
C ASN A 251 -16.45 -6.01 5.77
N CYS A 252 -16.96 -4.98 5.08
CA CYS A 252 -16.78 -3.58 5.47
C CYS A 252 -17.61 -3.13 6.69
N GLY A 253 -18.34 -4.03 7.35
CA GLY A 253 -19.28 -3.72 8.42
C GLY A 253 -20.61 -3.12 7.94
N PRO A 254 -21.48 -2.68 8.88
CA PRO A 254 -22.86 -2.26 8.60
C PRO A 254 -22.99 -1.06 7.65
N THR A 255 -21.94 -0.25 7.56
CA THR A 255 -21.92 0.95 6.70
C THR A 255 -21.54 0.64 5.25
N GLY A 256 -21.03 -0.57 4.97
CA GLY A 256 -20.47 -0.92 3.67
C GLY A 256 -19.19 -0.16 3.31
N ASN A 257 -18.63 0.65 4.22
CA ASN A 257 -17.44 1.46 3.98
C ASN A 257 -16.27 0.98 4.83
N CYS A 258 -15.37 0.24 4.18
CA CYS A 258 -14.18 -0.35 4.79
C CYS A 258 -13.21 0.68 5.41
N MET A 259 -13.17 1.90 4.87
CA MET A 259 -12.30 2.96 5.39
C MET A 259 -12.85 3.58 6.68
N ARG A 260 -14.18 3.61 6.86
CA ARG A 260 -14.79 4.07 8.12
C ARG A 260 -14.57 3.09 9.26
N THR A 261 -14.52 1.79 8.93
CA THR A 261 -14.38 0.74 9.93
C THR A 261 -12.93 0.32 10.14
N MET A 262 -11.97 0.85 9.36
CA MET A 262 -10.54 0.55 9.46
C MET A 262 -10.24 -0.96 9.55
N GLY A 263 -11.01 -1.77 8.81
CA GLY A 263 -10.86 -3.23 8.80
C GLY A 263 -11.37 -3.95 10.05
N GLN A 264 -12.08 -3.29 10.97
CA GLN A 264 -12.58 -3.87 12.23
C GLN A 264 -13.44 -5.13 12.01
N PHE A 265 -14.17 -5.21 10.90
CA PHE A 265 -15.03 -6.34 10.53
C PHE A 265 -14.37 -7.32 9.54
N GLY A 266 -13.07 -7.11 9.26
CA GLY A 266 -12.29 -8.01 8.42
C GLY A 266 -11.91 -9.30 9.13
N TYR A 267 -11.28 -10.18 8.35
CA TYR A 267 -10.61 -11.36 8.86
C TYR A 267 -9.43 -10.95 9.74
N ALA A 268 -9.35 -11.46 10.96
CA ALA A 268 -8.37 -11.06 11.97
C ALA A 268 -7.49 -12.21 12.45
N GLY A 269 -7.81 -13.46 12.05
CA GLY A 269 -6.98 -14.63 12.31
C GLY A 269 -5.83 -14.76 11.31
N VAL A 270 -5.17 -15.93 11.36
CA VAL A 270 -4.11 -16.29 10.43
C VAL A 270 -4.60 -17.35 9.45
N PHE A 271 -4.52 -17.06 8.15
CA PHE A 271 -4.83 -18.01 7.09
C PHE A 271 -3.53 -18.43 6.40
N ASP A 272 -3.10 -19.68 6.61
CA ASP A 272 -1.90 -20.24 6.00
C ASP A 272 -2.27 -21.22 4.88
N GLY A 273 -1.94 -20.85 3.64
CA GLY A 273 -2.13 -21.72 2.49
C GLY A 273 -1.18 -22.92 2.48
N ARG A 274 -0.11 -22.93 3.31
CA ARG A 274 0.90 -23.98 3.40
C ARG A 274 1.53 -24.38 2.05
N GLY A 275 1.47 -23.49 1.07
CA GLY A 275 1.93 -23.73 -0.30
C GLY A 275 0.90 -24.45 -1.21
N HIS A 276 -0.29 -24.76 -0.70
CA HIS A 276 -1.39 -25.30 -1.48
C HIS A 276 -2.03 -24.22 -2.37
N VAL A 277 -2.72 -24.70 -3.40
CA VAL A 277 -3.35 -23.87 -4.43
C VAL A 277 -4.87 -23.97 -4.35
N ILE A 278 -5.56 -22.85 -4.47
CA ILE A 278 -7.00 -22.80 -4.75
C ILE A 278 -7.20 -22.44 -6.23
N ARG A 279 -7.86 -23.32 -6.98
CA ARG A 279 -8.09 -23.16 -8.42
C ARG A 279 -9.49 -22.64 -8.72
N ASN A 280 -9.64 -21.96 -9.86
CA ASN A 280 -10.92 -21.63 -10.49
C ASN A 280 -11.90 -20.83 -9.61
N LEU A 281 -11.38 -20.03 -8.67
CA LEU A 281 -12.20 -19.13 -7.86
C LEU A 281 -12.93 -18.13 -8.76
N SER A 282 -14.26 -18.03 -8.63
CA SER A 282 -15.07 -17.07 -9.37
C SER A 282 -15.94 -16.27 -8.41
N ILE A 283 -15.74 -14.94 -8.39
CA ILE A 283 -16.53 -14.00 -7.58
C ILE A 283 -17.00 -12.87 -8.50
N SER A 284 -18.31 -12.64 -8.58
CA SER A 284 -18.90 -11.57 -9.39
C SER A 284 -19.88 -10.74 -8.56
N ALA A 285 -19.43 -9.58 -8.09
CA ALA A 285 -20.20 -8.68 -7.24
C ALA A 285 -20.13 -7.22 -7.76
N PRO A 286 -20.69 -6.93 -8.95
CA PRO A 286 -20.45 -5.68 -9.69
C PRO A 286 -20.86 -4.40 -8.95
N GLU A 287 -21.74 -4.50 -7.95
CA GLU A 287 -22.21 -3.38 -7.14
C GLU A 287 -21.50 -3.25 -5.78
N ARG A 288 -20.75 -4.28 -5.35
CA ARG A 288 -20.11 -4.31 -4.03
C ARG A 288 -18.65 -3.86 -4.10
N GLY A 289 -18.17 -3.30 -2.99
CA GLY A 289 -16.74 -3.04 -2.79
C GLY A 289 -16.12 -4.02 -1.78
N GLY A 290 -14.79 -4.13 -1.78
CA GLY A 290 -14.07 -5.10 -0.94
C GLY A 290 -14.34 -6.52 -1.43
N VAL A 291 -13.90 -6.81 -2.67
CA VAL A 291 -14.18 -8.08 -3.34
C VAL A 291 -12.88 -8.84 -3.57
N GLY A 292 -12.84 -10.10 -3.13
CA GLY A 292 -11.73 -11.04 -3.23
C GLY A 292 -12.06 -12.29 -2.42
N LEU A 293 -11.16 -13.27 -2.36
CA LEU A 293 -11.32 -14.40 -1.43
C LEU A 293 -11.59 -13.91 -0.01
N PHE A 294 -10.82 -12.90 0.41
CA PHE A 294 -11.10 -12.07 1.56
C PHE A 294 -11.64 -10.72 1.07
N GLY A 295 -12.85 -10.37 1.47
CA GLY A 295 -13.37 -9.03 1.17
C GLY A 295 -12.57 -7.97 1.92
N VAL A 296 -12.27 -8.25 3.20
CA VAL A 296 -11.47 -7.37 4.06
C VAL A 296 -10.53 -8.20 4.93
N LEU A 297 -9.24 -7.88 4.86
CA LEU A 297 -8.25 -8.35 5.83
C LEU A 297 -8.09 -7.27 6.91
N GLY A 298 -8.43 -7.59 8.15
CA GLY A 298 -8.32 -6.67 9.29
C GLY A 298 -6.87 -6.47 9.74
N ALA A 299 -6.61 -5.48 10.61
CA ALA A 299 -5.26 -5.10 11.04
C ALA A 299 -4.45 -6.22 11.70
N SER A 300 -5.13 -7.15 12.38
CA SER A 300 -4.51 -8.35 12.95
C SER A 300 -4.44 -9.51 11.98
N GLY A 301 -5.16 -9.46 10.86
CA GLY A 301 -5.25 -10.55 9.91
C GLY A 301 -3.93 -10.80 9.19
N ILE A 302 -3.58 -12.07 9.03
CA ILE A 302 -2.42 -12.50 8.24
C ILE A 302 -2.91 -13.52 7.22
N VAL A 303 -2.59 -13.32 5.95
CA VAL A 303 -2.74 -14.33 4.90
C VAL A 303 -1.34 -14.66 4.39
N MET A 304 -0.97 -15.94 4.39
CA MET A 304 0.35 -16.34 3.95
C MET A 304 0.38 -17.64 3.16
N HIS A 305 1.44 -17.82 2.36
CA HIS A 305 1.71 -19.03 1.58
C HIS A 305 0.52 -19.53 0.75
N LEU A 306 -0.31 -18.60 0.29
CA LEU A 306 -1.54 -18.89 -0.43
C LEU A 306 -1.35 -18.57 -1.91
N SER A 307 -1.72 -19.52 -2.76
CA SER A 307 -1.72 -19.34 -4.21
C SER A 307 -3.11 -19.54 -4.80
N LEU A 308 -3.56 -18.59 -5.62
CA LEU A 308 -4.78 -18.73 -6.43
C LEU A 308 -4.44 -18.95 -7.91
N GLU A 309 -5.05 -19.95 -8.53
CA GLU A 309 -4.89 -20.22 -9.96
C GLU A 309 -6.20 -20.01 -10.72
N ASN A 310 -6.14 -19.31 -11.85
CA ASN A 310 -7.31 -19.04 -12.71
C ASN A 310 -8.48 -18.38 -11.94
N ALA A 311 -8.16 -17.43 -11.05
CA ALA A 311 -9.15 -16.65 -10.31
C ALA A 311 -9.81 -15.60 -11.22
N ARG A 312 -11.14 -15.46 -11.13
CA ARG A 312 -11.91 -14.43 -11.83
C ARG A 312 -12.71 -13.63 -10.81
N VAL A 313 -12.32 -12.37 -10.61
CA VAL A 313 -12.93 -11.52 -9.58
C VAL A 313 -13.40 -10.20 -10.20
N ALA A 314 -14.70 -9.97 -10.14
CA ALA A 314 -15.33 -8.74 -10.63
C ALA A 314 -16.08 -8.03 -9.50
N GLY A 315 -15.88 -6.71 -9.39
CA GLY A 315 -16.55 -5.89 -8.37
C GLY A 315 -16.60 -4.40 -8.71
N ARG A 316 -17.21 -3.60 -7.83
CA ARG A 316 -17.28 -2.14 -8.02
C ARG A 316 -15.97 -1.46 -7.67
N ALA A 317 -15.47 -1.70 -6.45
CA ALA A 317 -14.30 -1.03 -5.91
C ALA A 317 -13.52 -1.88 -4.91
N GLY A 318 -12.20 -1.69 -4.77
CA GLY A 318 -11.40 -2.49 -3.84
C GLY A 318 -11.48 -3.97 -4.22
N VAL A 319 -11.07 -4.29 -5.45
CA VAL A 319 -11.13 -5.64 -6.01
C VAL A 319 -9.72 -6.20 -6.11
N GLY A 320 -9.49 -7.37 -5.52
CA GLY A 320 -8.25 -8.13 -5.66
C GLY A 320 -8.57 -9.63 -5.63
N ALA A 321 -7.72 -10.46 -6.25
CA ALA A 321 -7.97 -11.90 -6.26
C ALA A 321 -7.98 -12.49 -4.84
N ILE A 322 -7.00 -12.12 -4.01
CA ILE A 322 -6.92 -12.59 -2.63
C ILE A 322 -7.65 -11.64 -1.69
N VAL A 323 -7.34 -10.34 -1.72
CA VAL A 323 -7.91 -9.38 -0.75
C VAL A 323 -8.54 -8.18 -1.45
N GLY A 324 -9.78 -7.86 -1.11
CA GLY A 324 -10.42 -6.63 -1.56
C GLY A 324 -9.81 -5.39 -0.89
N SER A 325 -9.89 -5.33 0.44
CA SER A 325 -9.29 -4.25 1.26
C SER A 325 -8.36 -4.82 2.34
N ASN A 326 -7.08 -4.48 2.27
CA ASN A 326 -6.05 -4.96 3.17
C ASN A 326 -5.68 -3.92 4.24
N PHE A 327 -5.91 -4.25 5.50
CA PHE A 327 -5.37 -3.53 6.66
C PHE A 327 -4.33 -4.38 7.43
N GLY A 328 -4.20 -5.66 7.09
CA GLY A 328 -3.31 -6.61 7.74
C GLY A 328 -2.08 -6.94 6.90
N THR A 329 -1.62 -8.19 6.97
CA THR A 329 -0.40 -8.65 6.30
C THR A 329 -0.71 -9.73 5.26
N LEU A 330 -0.31 -9.49 4.01
CA LEU A 330 -0.13 -10.55 3.03
C LEU A 330 1.36 -10.91 2.93
N TYR A 331 1.68 -12.20 3.03
CA TYR A 331 3.06 -12.68 3.07
C TYR A 331 3.25 -13.92 2.18
N PHE A 332 4.08 -13.83 1.14
CA PHE A 332 4.28 -14.93 0.18
C PHE A 332 2.98 -15.43 -0.44
N CYS A 333 2.16 -14.49 -0.93
CA CYS A 333 0.90 -14.81 -1.57
C CYS A 333 0.98 -14.59 -3.08
N SER A 334 0.38 -15.48 -3.86
CA SER A 334 0.36 -15.40 -5.32
C SER A 334 -1.05 -15.56 -5.88
N ALA A 335 -1.33 -14.94 -7.02
CA ALA A 335 -2.55 -15.23 -7.76
C ALA A 335 -2.35 -15.12 -9.27
N SER A 336 -3.16 -15.87 -10.02
CA SER A 336 -3.29 -15.72 -11.48
C SER A 336 -4.74 -15.63 -11.91
N GLY A 337 -5.01 -14.88 -12.99
CA GLY A 337 -6.32 -14.85 -13.63
C GLY A 337 -6.75 -13.46 -14.10
N GLU A 338 -7.99 -13.07 -13.80
CA GLU A 338 -8.57 -11.79 -14.23
C GLU A 338 -9.27 -11.07 -13.09
N THR A 339 -8.93 -9.79 -12.88
CA THR A 339 -9.68 -8.89 -11.99
C THR A 339 -10.28 -7.73 -12.75
N SER A 340 -11.50 -7.32 -12.39
CA SER A 340 -12.18 -6.19 -13.03
C SER A 340 -13.03 -5.35 -12.10
N GLY A 341 -13.07 -4.04 -12.36
CA GLY A 341 -13.95 -3.11 -11.65
C GLY A 341 -13.71 -1.65 -11.95
N MET A 342 -14.30 -0.76 -11.15
CA MET A 342 -14.24 0.69 -11.40
C MET A 342 -13.10 1.40 -10.67
N MET A 343 -12.85 1.10 -9.41
CA MET A 343 -11.93 1.88 -8.57
C MET A 343 -11.09 1.00 -7.65
N ALA A 344 -9.79 1.27 -7.51
CA ALA A 344 -8.89 0.51 -6.63
C ALA A 344 -8.93 -0.99 -6.97
N ILE A 345 -8.50 -1.31 -8.18
CA ILE A 345 -8.48 -2.68 -8.71
C ILE A 345 -7.03 -3.14 -8.74
N GLY A 346 -6.71 -4.17 -7.97
CA GLY A 346 -5.44 -4.87 -8.03
C GLY A 346 -5.61 -6.27 -8.61
N GLY A 347 -4.51 -6.85 -9.10
CA GLY A 347 -4.50 -8.28 -9.37
C GLY A 347 -4.58 -9.08 -8.08
N LEU A 348 -3.74 -8.75 -7.08
CA LEU A 348 -3.69 -9.46 -5.80
C LEU A 348 -4.56 -8.80 -4.73
N VAL A 349 -4.45 -7.46 -4.61
CA VAL A 349 -5.11 -6.68 -3.56
C VAL A 349 -5.78 -5.44 -4.14
N GLY A 350 -7.06 -5.20 -3.84
CA GLY A 350 -7.74 -4.00 -4.32
C GLY A 350 -7.19 -2.70 -3.74
N GLY A 351 -7.41 -2.49 -2.44
CA GLY A 351 -6.84 -1.38 -1.67
C GLY A 351 -6.00 -1.89 -0.51
N SER A 352 -4.86 -1.23 -0.18
CA SER A 352 -3.98 -1.66 0.91
C SER A 352 -3.51 -0.51 1.79
N GLY A 353 -3.98 -0.49 3.04
CA GLY A 353 -3.36 0.24 4.15
C GLY A 353 -2.35 -0.60 4.94
N GLY A 354 -2.38 -1.92 4.78
CA GLY A 354 -1.46 -2.86 5.43
C GLY A 354 -0.20 -3.18 4.60
N LEU A 355 0.40 -4.33 4.90
CA LEU A 355 1.63 -4.81 4.25
C LEU A 355 1.32 -5.88 3.21
N VAL A 356 1.91 -5.74 2.02
CA VAL A 356 2.05 -6.79 1.02
C VAL A 356 3.54 -7.09 0.87
N TYR A 357 3.97 -8.25 1.36
CA TYR A 357 5.36 -8.69 1.30
C TYR A 357 5.46 -9.94 0.44
N ARG A 358 6.31 -9.89 -0.60
CA ARG A 358 6.45 -10.98 -1.57
C ARG A 358 5.10 -11.40 -2.16
N GLY A 359 4.39 -10.41 -2.69
CA GLY A 359 3.16 -10.61 -3.45
C GLY A 359 3.49 -10.84 -4.93
N TYR A 360 2.80 -11.80 -5.54
CA TYR A 360 2.99 -12.17 -6.94
C TYR A 360 1.64 -12.15 -7.67
N TYR A 361 1.58 -11.50 -8.84
CA TYR A 361 0.38 -11.62 -9.68
C TYR A 361 0.70 -11.77 -11.16
N SER A 362 -0.05 -12.65 -11.82
CA SER A 362 0.00 -12.82 -13.29
C SER A 362 -1.39 -12.85 -13.91
N GLY A 363 -1.57 -12.15 -15.03
CA GLY A 363 -2.84 -12.15 -15.76
C GLY A 363 -3.35 -10.75 -16.08
N ARG A 364 -4.67 -10.60 -16.14
CA ARG A 364 -5.33 -9.40 -16.65
C ARG A 364 -5.99 -8.59 -15.56
N VAL A 365 -5.77 -7.28 -15.58
CA VAL A 365 -6.46 -6.33 -14.70
C VAL A 365 -7.21 -5.31 -15.56
N ASN A 366 -8.52 -5.17 -15.35
CA ASN A 366 -9.35 -4.17 -16.02
C ASN A 366 -9.89 -3.18 -14.98
N ALA A 367 -9.33 -1.98 -14.95
CA ALA A 367 -9.71 -0.95 -14.00
C ALA A 367 -10.25 0.28 -14.73
N ARG A 368 -11.18 1.04 -14.14
CA ARG A 368 -11.47 2.38 -14.67
C ARG A 368 -10.50 3.41 -14.08
N GLN A 369 -10.30 3.38 -12.77
CA GLN A 369 -9.43 4.28 -12.01
C GLN A 369 -8.65 3.52 -10.95
N ALA A 370 -7.43 3.99 -10.63
CA ALA A 370 -6.59 3.42 -9.58
C ALA A 370 -6.38 1.90 -9.79
N GLY A 371 -5.85 1.54 -10.95
CA GLY A 371 -5.60 0.15 -11.33
C GLY A 371 -4.14 -0.21 -11.15
N GLY A 372 -3.84 -1.26 -10.39
CA GLY A 372 -2.48 -1.79 -10.23
C GLY A 372 -2.42 -3.25 -10.64
N GLY A 373 -1.30 -3.70 -11.20
CA GLY A 373 -1.12 -5.13 -11.45
C GLY A 373 -1.12 -5.96 -10.15
N LEU A 374 -0.62 -5.41 -9.05
CA LEU A 374 -0.63 -6.04 -7.73
C LEU A 374 -1.63 -5.37 -6.78
N VAL A 375 -1.50 -4.05 -6.60
CA VAL A 375 -2.31 -3.25 -5.67
C VAL A 375 -2.95 -2.06 -6.37
N GLY A 376 -4.27 -1.91 -6.29
CA GLY A 376 -4.97 -0.79 -6.93
C GLY A 376 -4.66 0.57 -6.29
N ASP A 377 -5.02 0.72 -5.02
CA ASP A 377 -4.79 1.93 -4.21
C ASP A 377 -4.06 1.57 -2.92
N MET A 378 -3.01 2.31 -2.57
CA MET A 378 -2.15 1.97 -1.45
C MET A 378 -1.84 3.18 -0.58
N THR A 379 -2.04 3.00 0.72
CA THR A 379 -1.46 3.83 1.79
C THR A 379 -0.51 3.07 2.70
N GLY A 380 -0.38 1.76 2.54
CA GLY A 380 0.54 0.89 3.27
C GLY A 380 1.88 0.66 2.56
N ALA A 381 2.32 -0.59 2.51
CA ALA A 381 3.59 -0.97 1.88
C ALA A 381 3.49 -2.19 0.95
N VAL A 382 4.25 -2.16 -0.15
CA VAL A 382 4.49 -3.27 -1.08
C VAL A 382 5.99 -3.49 -1.20
N PHE A 383 6.46 -4.61 -0.66
CA PHE A 383 7.88 -4.95 -0.57
C PHE A 383 8.18 -6.27 -1.30
N SER A 384 9.31 -6.33 -1.99
CA SER A 384 9.82 -7.55 -2.63
C SER A 384 8.80 -8.26 -3.52
N SER A 385 7.97 -7.51 -4.24
CA SER A 385 6.80 -8.03 -4.96
C SER A 385 6.92 -7.85 -6.46
N GLU A 386 6.20 -8.68 -7.22
CA GLU A 386 6.31 -8.70 -8.68
C GLU A 386 5.01 -8.96 -9.43
N THR A 387 4.94 -8.47 -10.66
CA THR A 387 3.81 -8.69 -11.57
C THR A 387 4.25 -9.02 -13.00
N SER A 388 3.47 -9.87 -13.67
CA SER A 388 3.57 -10.16 -15.10
C SER A 388 2.18 -10.08 -15.74
N ILE A 389 1.84 -8.90 -16.29
CA ILE A 389 0.43 -8.51 -16.47
C ILE A 389 0.08 -7.87 -17.81
N GLU A 390 -1.20 -7.91 -18.15
CA GLU A 390 -1.85 -6.93 -19.04
C GLU A 390 -2.84 -6.13 -18.20
N ILE A 391 -2.61 -4.82 -18.04
CA ILE A 391 -3.56 -3.93 -17.37
C ILE A 391 -4.10 -2.88 -18.33
N SER A 392 -5.40 -2.63 -18.26
CA SER A 392 -6.07 -1.56 -19.00
C SER A 392 -6.91 -0.70 -18.07
N GLY A 393 -6.87 0.62 -18.26
CA GLY A 393 -7.77 1.54 -17.57
C GLY A 393 -7.70 2.98 -18.05
N ILE A 394 -8.29 3.91 -17.29
CA ILE A 394 -8.37 5.32 -17.71
C ILE A 394 -7.37 6.19 -16.96
N ARG A 395 -7.37 6.14 -15.61
CA ARG A 395 -6.56 7.05 -14.81
C ARG A 395 -5.87 6.38 -13.63
N GLY A 396 -4.60 6.71 -13.40
CA GLY A 396 -3.84 6.21 -12.24
C GLY A 396 -3.61 4.72 -12.39
N ILE A 397 -2.98 4.31 -13.49
CA ILE A 397 -2.76 2.91 -13.82
C ILE A 397 -1.27 2.60 -13.68
N GLY A 398 -0.93 1.59 -12.88
CA GLY A 398 0.44 1.13 -12.68
C GLY A 398 0.58 -0.37 -12.93
N GLY A 399 1.74 -0.81 -13.41
CA GLY A 399 1.99 -2.25 -13.57
C GLY A 399 2.13 -3.00 -12.25
N LEU A 400 2.49 -2.32 -11.16
CA LEU A 400 2.51 -2.89 -9.80
C LEU A 400 1.46 -2.21 -8.91
N VAL A 401 1.51 -0.88 -8.79
CA VAL A 401 0.63 -0.09 -7.93
C VAL A 401 -0.09 1.00 -8.72
N GLY A 402 -1.42 1.10 -8.64
CA GLY A 402 -2.17 2.17 -9.30
C GLY A 402 -1.89 3.54 -8.67
N LEU A 403 -2.37 3.72 -7.44
CA LEU A 403 -2.12 4.91 -6.63
C LEU A 403 -1.30 4.55 -5.39
N ASN A 404 -0.24 5.30 -5.14
CA ASN A 404 0.58 5.22 -3.94
C ASN A 404 0.50 6.56 -3.21
N THR A 405 -0.24 6.60 -2.10
CA THR A 405 -0.49 7.82 -1.32
C THR A 405 0.01 7.62 0.10
N PHE A 406 1.03 8.35 0.52
CA PHE A 406 1.79 8.10 1.77
C PHE A 406 2.56 6.76 1.81
N GLY A 407 2.25 5.81 0.93
CA GLY A 407 2.76 4.44 0.97
C GLY A 407 4.20 4.26 0.50
N SER A 408 4.64 3.00 0.55
CA SER A 408 6.02 2.61 0.23
C SER A 408 6.07 1.44 -0.74
N VAL A 409 6.74 1.64 -1.89
CA VAL A 409 7.10 0.57 -2.82
C VAL A 409 8.61 0.35 -2.75
N LEU A 410 9.05 -0.85 -2.40
CA LEU A 410 10.47 -1.19 -2.22
C LEU A 410 10.80 -2.54 -2.85
N ASP A 411 11.97 -2.65 -3.48
CA ASP A 411 12.53 -3.89 -4.03
C ASP A 411 11.55 -4.67 -4.92
N SER A 412 10.72 -3.97 -5.69
CA SER A 412 9.58 -4.56 -6.41
C SER A 412 9.64 -4.27 -7.90
N HIS A 413 8.97 -5.08 -8.72
CA HIS A 413 9.01 -4.88 -10.16
C HIS A 413 7.76 -5.28 -10.91
N ALA A 414 7.62 -4.78 -12.12
CA ALA A 414 6.52 -5.13 -13.02
C ALA A 414 7.05 -5.48 -14.42
N ALA A 415 6.37 -6.40 -15.07
CA ALA A 415 6.57 -6.76 -16.47
C ALA A 415 5.23 -6.89 -17.20
N GLY A 416 5.26 -6.75 -18.53
CA GLY A 416 4.10 -6.90 -19.39
C GLY A 416 3.65 -5.59 -20.05
N THR A 417 2.35 -5.34 -20.11
CA THR A 417 1.78 -4.16 -20.80
C THR A 417 0.80 -3.40 -19.92
N VAL A 418 0.97 -2.08 -19.87
CA VAL A 418 0.06 -1.13 -19.20
C VAL A 418 -0.57 -0.22 -20.25
N LYS A 419 -1.90 -0.16 -20.30
CA LYS A 419 -2.67 0.71 -21.20
C LYS A 419 -3.54 1.67 -20.40
N GLY A 420 -3.54 2.94 -20.77
CA GLY A 420 -4.55 3.87 -20.28
C GLY A 420 -4.41 5.31 -20.78
N SER A 421 -5.07 6.25 -20.11
CA SER A 421 -5.11 7.64 -20.57
C SER A 421 -4.25 8.58 -19.76
N ASN A 422 -4.54 8.75 -18.47
CA ASN A 422 -3.88 9.76 -17.63
C ASN A 422 -3.17 9.12 -16.44
N ASP A 423 -2.02 9.66 -16.06
CA ASP A 423 -1.27 9.22 -14.87
C ASP A 423 -0.93 7.72 -14.94
N ILE A 424 -0.17 7.34 -15.98
CA ILE A 424 0.11 5.94 -16.30
C ILE A 424 1.59 5.66 -16.05
N GLY A 425 1.91 4.63 -15.26
CA GLY A 425 3.27 4.21 -14.95
C GLY A 425 3.51 2.74 -15.25
N GLY A 426 4.72 2.39 -15.69
CA GLY A 426 5.07 0.97 -15.82
C GLY A 426 5.13 0.26 -14.46
N LEU A 427 5.52 0.94 -13.38
CA LEU A 427 5.46 0.40 -12.01
C LEU A 427 4.34 1.05 -11.19
N VAL A 428 4.34 2.38 -11.08
CA VAL A 428 3.38 3.14 -10.26
C VAL A 428 2.65 4.19 -11.08
N GLY A 429 1.32 4.19 -11.09
CA GLY A 429 0.55 5.20 -11.81
C GLY A 429 0.75 6.60 -11.23
N VAL A 430 0.36 6.78 -9.96
CA VAL A 430 0.53 8.03 -9.20
C VAL A 430 1.27 7.77 -7.90
N ASN A 431 2.26 8.60 -7.59
CA ASN A 431 3.05 8.56 -6.36
C ASN A 431 2.92 9.93 -5.66
N THR A 432 2.18 10.00 -4.55
CA THR A 432 1.86 11.25 -3.83
C THR A 432 2.20 11.15 -2.35
N ASP A 433 3.00 12.08 -1.85
CA ASP A 433 3.53 12.09 -0.48
C ASP A 433 4.15 10.74 -0.05
N ALA A 434 4.74 10.00 -1.00
CA ALA A 434 5.08 8.59 -0.89
C ALA A 434 6.50 8.27 -1.39
N LYS A 435 6.93 7.00 -1.27
CA LYS A 435 8.25 6.54 -1.74
C LYS A 435 8.19 5.33 -2.68
N VAL A 436 9.02 5.37 -3.71
CA VAL A 436 9.37 4.24 -4.60
C VAL A 436 10.88 4.07 -4.58
N ARG A 437 11.38 2.91 -4.18
CA ARG A 437 12.82 2.65 -4.03
C ARG A 437 13.22 1.29 -4.60
N ASN A 438 14.41 1.19 -5.19
CA ASN A 438 15.02 -0.07 -5.62
C ASN A 438 14.09 -0.92 -6.51
N SER A 439 13.30 -0.27 -7.36
CA SER A 439 12.18 -0.91 -8.05
C SER A 439 12.20 -0.61 -9.54
N PHE A 440 11.75 -1.54 -10.38
CA PHE A 440 11.92 -1.42 -11.83
C PHE A 440 10.72 -1.88 -12.65
N ALA A 441 10.64 -1.41 -13.89
CA ALA A 441 9.58 -1.74 -14.82
C ALA A 441 10.13 -2.22 -16.17
N ALA A 442 9.91 -3.49 -16.49
CA ALA A 442 10.07 -4.06 -17.82
C ALA A 442 8.73 -4.09 -18.57
N VAL A 443 8.06 -2.92 -18.60
CA VAL A 443 6.66 -2.79 -19.03
C VAL A 443 6.57 -1.90 -20.26
N ARG A 444 5.84 -2.37 -21.28
CA ARG A 444 5.40 -1.53 -22.39
C ARG A 444 4.23 -0.65 -21.93
N VAL A 445 4.42 0.67 -21.94
CA VAL A 445 3.43 1.65 -21.49
C VAL A 445 2.78 2.34 -22.68
N LEU A 446 1.46 2.21 -22.77
CA LEU A 446 0.63 2.75 -23.85
C LEU A 446 -0.37 3.76 -23.28
N GLY A 447 0.00 5.03 -23.36
CA GLY A 447 -0.81 6.19 -22.97
C GLY A 447 -1.47 6.86 -24.18
N ASP A 448 -2.71 7.35 -24.03
CA ASP A 448 -3.38 8.19 -25.03
C ASP A 448 -3.60 9.65 -24.58
N SER A 449 -3.11 10.04 -23.40
CA SER A 449 -3.21 11.41 -22.87
C SER A 449 -1.93 11.81 -22.13
N THR A 450 -2.00 12.23 -20.86
CA THR A 450 -0.89 12.92 -20.16
C THR A 450 -0.34 12.19 -18.94
N ASN A 451 0.89 12.53 -18.56
CA ASN A 451 1.63 11.99 -17.41
C ASN A 451 1.89 10.49 -17.57
N ILE A 452 2.66 10.15 -18.60
CA ILE A 452 2.95 8.75 -18.96
C ILE A 452 4.43 8.47 -18.66
N GLY A 453 4.72 7.57 -17.73
CA GLY A 453 6.08 7.25 -17.30
C GLY A 453 6.41 5.77 -17.45
N GLY A 454 7.63 5.45 -17.85
CA GLY A 454 8.07 4.05 -17.88
C GLY A 454 8.18 3.41 -16.49
N LEU A 455 8.50 4.18 -15.44
CA LEU A 455 8.45 3.73 -14.04
C LEU A 455 7.27 4.35 -13.28
N VAL A 456 7.17 5.68 -13.24
CA VAL A 456 6.12 6.40 -12.50
C VAL A 456 5.38 7.40 -13.41
N GLY A 457 4.05 7.35 -13.47
CA GLY A 457 3.27 8.29 -14.28
C GLY A 457 3.36 9.73 -13.74
N PHE A 458 2.84 9.95 -12.54
CA PHE A 458 2.89 11.23 -11.83
C PHE A 458 3.53 11.10 -10.45
N ASN A 459 4.60 11.85 -10.20
CA ASN A 459 5.30 11.90 -8.91
C ASN A 459 5.11 13.28 -8.25
N SER A 460 4.54 13.35 -7.05
CA SER A 460 4.22 14.61 -6.36
C SER A 460 4.58 14.57 -4.89
N GLN A 461 5.39 15.54 -4.42
CA GLN A 461 5.85 15.59 -3.02
C GLN A 461 6.45 14.24 -2.52
N SER A 462 7.01 13.47 -3.45
CA SER A 462 7.35 12.07 -3.27
C SER A 462 8.78 11.80 -3.71
N ILE A 463 9.31 10.64 -3.33
CA ILE A 463 10.66 10.20 -3.68
C ILE A 463 10.60 8.98 -4.59
N VAL A 464 11.27 9.06 -5.75
CA VAL A 464 11.59 7.92 -6.61
C VAL A 464 13.10 7.77 -6.61
N ARG A 465 13.63 6.65 -6.10
CA ARG A 465 15.08 6.44 -5.99
C ARG A 465 15.51 5.05 -6.43
N ASN A 466 16.67 4.92 -7.07
CA ASN A 466 17.26 3.62 -7.43
C ASN A 466 16.32 2.77 -8.31
N GLY A 467 15.64 3.39 -9.28
CA GLY A 467 14.63 2.69 -10.09
C GLY A 467 14.88 2.82 -11.58
N TYR A 468 14.49 1.82 -12.37
CA TYR A 468 14.73 1.83 -13.81
C TYR A 468 13.57 1.30 -14.64
N ALA A 469 13.52 1.73 -15.91
CA ALA A 469 12.50 1.29 -16.87
C ALA A 469 13.11 0.86 -18.20
N THR A 470 12.70 -0.29 -18.73
CA THR A 470 13.27 -0.84 -19.98
C THR A 470 12.26 -0.97 -21.12
N GLY A 471 10.96 -0.94 -20.83
CA GLY A 471 9.94 -1.04 -21.86
C GLY A 471 9.63 0.29 -22.56
N ASP A 472 9.11 0.19 -23.78
CA ASP A 472 8.73 1.36 -24.58
C ASP A 472 7.59 2.14 -23.92
N VAL A 473 7.61 3.45 -24.07
CA VAL A 473 6.62 4.39 -23.52
C VAL A 473 6.04 5.24 -24.66
N SER A 474 4.72 5.23 -24.79
CA SER A 474 3.99 6.09 -25.73
C SER A 474 2.91 6.90 -25.02
N GLY A 475 2.70 8.15 -25.44
CA GLY A 475 1.73 9.06 -24.84
C GLY A 475 1.46 10.29 -25.69
N VAL A 476 0.65 11.23 -25.19
CA VAL A 476 0.40 12.51 -25.87
C VAL A 476 1.27 13.61 -25.24
N ASP A 477 1.16 13.89 -23.95
CA ASP A 477 1.89 14.98 -23.28
C ASP A 477 2.48 14.56 -21.93
N ALA A 478 3.59 15.17 -21.50
CA ALA A 478 4.33 14.75 -20.30
C ALA A 478 4.66 13.23 -20.31
N VAL A 479 5.35 12.80 -21.37
CA VAL A 479 5.79 11.41 -21.59
C VAL A 479 7.25 11.28 -21.17
N GLY A 480 7.54 10.43 -20.20
CA GLY A 480 8.88 10.24 -19.65
C GLY A 480 9.33 8.78 -19.69
N GLY A 481 10.59 8.56 -20.06
CA GLY A 481 11.18 7.21 -19.99
C GLY A 481 11.16 6.63 -18.57
N LEU A 482 11.43 7.46 -17.56
CA LEU A 482 11.35 7.05 -16.15
C LEU A 482 10.11 7.61 -15.45
N VAL A 483 9.94 8.95 -15.45
CA VAL A 483 8.80 9.62 -14.80
C VAL A 483 8.10 10.54 -15.80
N GLY A 484 6.78 10.42 -15.94
CA GLY A 484 5.99 11.24 -16.87
C GLY A 484 5.94 12.72 -16.46
N ARG A 485 5.34 12.99 -15.29
CA ARG A 485 5.38 14.31 -14.64
C ARG A 485 5.97 14.23 -13.25
N ASN A 486 6.97 15.06 -12.99
CA ASN A 486 7.60 15.16 -11.67
C ASN A 486 7.28 16.51 -10.99
N LYS A 487 6.90 16.42 -9.71
CA LYS A 487 6.77 17.49 -8.69
C LYS A 487 7.39 17.03 -7.35
N GLY A 488 8.19 15.97 -7.39
CA GLY A 488 8.91 15.43 -6.23
C GLY A 488 10.40 15.27 -6.57
N ILE A 489 11.02 14.29 -5.92
CA ILE A 489 12.42 13.94 -6.09
C ILE A 489 12.52 12.67 -6.94
N VAL A 490 13.40 12.68 -7.93
CA VAL A 490 13.81 11.51 -8.70
C VAL A 490 15.34 11.42 -8.64
N ALA A 491 15.88 10.31 -8.15
CA ALA A 491 17.32 10.13 -7.98
C ALA A 491 17.76 8.71 -8.39
N ASN A 492 18.97 8.57 -8.92
CA ASN A 492 19.57 7.28 -9.28
C ASN A 492 18.67 6.35 -10.12
N GLY A 493 18.06 6.85 -11.19
CA GLY A 493 17.23 6.04 -12.05
C GLY A 493 17.56 6.17 -13.53
N TYR A 494 17.22 5.17 -14.33
CA TYR A 494 17.50 5.22 -15.77
C TYR A 494 16.38 4.58 -16.58
N ALA A 495 16.24 5.02 -17.83
CA ALA A 495 15.34 4.39 -18.78
C ALA A 495 16.07 4.04 -20.08
N THR A 496 15.71 2.91 -20.69
CA THR A 496 16.32 2.41 -21.94
C THR A 496 15.31 2.17 -23.06
N GLY A 497 14.01 2.10 -22.75
CA GLY A 497 12.95 1.90 -23.73
C GLY A 497 12.74 3.12 -24.64
N MET A 498 12.16 2.91 -25.82
CA MET A 498 11.83 3.99 -26.74
C MET A 498 10.73 4.87 -26.15
N VAL A 499 10.88 6.19 -26.21
CA VAL A 499 9.88 7.15 -25.73
C VAL A 499 9.30 7.93 -26.91
N SER A 500 7.97 7.90 -27.07
CA SER A 500 7.27 8.63 -28.13
C SER A 500 6.11 9.45 -27.57
N GLY A 501 5.99 10.71 -27.98
CA GLY A 501 4.82 11.54 -27.70
C GLY A 501 4.69 12.74 -28.62
N SER A 502 3.47 13.26 -28.78
CA SER A 502 3.18 14.41 -29.66
C SER A 502 3.37 15.78 -28.97
N GLY A 503 3.43 15.80 -27.65
CA GLY A 503 3.66 16.96 -26.77
C GLY A 503 5.02 16.89 -26.10
N LYS A 504 5.10 17.20 -24.79
CA LYS A 504 6.35 17.12 -24.03
C LYS A 504 6.74 15.66 -23.83
N ALA A 505 7.81 15.21 -24.48
CA ALA A 505 8.35 13.87 -24.35
C ALA A 505 9.87 13.89 -24.13
N GLY A 506 10.39 13.01 -23.27
CA GLY A 506 11.84 12.78 -23.19
C GLY A 506 12.28 11.59 -22.35
N ALA A 507 13.54 11.20 -22.56
CA ALA A 507 14.00 9.85 -22.21
C ALA A 507 14.48 9.66 -20.77
N VAL A 508 14.86 10.72 -20.03
CA VAL A 508 15.56 10.70 -18.72
C VAL A 508 16.30 9.40 -18.38
N VAL A 509 17.59 9.37 -18.69
CA VAL A 509 18.62 8.62 -17.94
C VAL A 509 19.10 9.57 -16.83
N GLY A 510 18.83 9.28 -15.56
CA GLY A 510 19.12 10.17 -14.44
C GLY A 510 19.92 9.51 -13.31
N VAL A 511 21.25 9.55 -13.37
CA VAL A 511 22.11 9.25 -12.21
C VAL A 511 22.33 10.54 -11.41
N ILE A 512 21.94 10.58 -10.12
CA ILE A 512 22.33 11.65 -9.19
C ILE A 512 22.49 11.16 -7.76
N VAL A 513 23.70 11.39 -7.23
CA VAL A 513 24.12 11.24 -5.83
C VAL A 513 23.83 12.54 -5.08
N GLU A 514 23.34 12.44 -3.83
CA GLU A 514 22.84 13.55 -3.01
C GLU A 514 23.82 14.71 -2.77
N GLY A 515 23.28 15.92 -2.95
CA GLY A 515 23.87 17.22 -2.62
C GLY A 515 23.12 18.33 -3.36
N ASP A 516 22.76 19.41 -2.67
CA ASP A 516 22.00 20.56 -3.21
C ASP A 516 22.68 21.23 -4.43
N VAL A 517 22.46 20.76 -5.67
CA VAL A 517 22.83 21.49 -6.92
C VAL A 517 21.91 21.13 -8.12
N ILE A 518 21.55 22.13 -8.95
CA ILE A 518 20.58 22.18 -10.09
C ILE A 518 21.22 22.06 -11.49
N GLY A 519 20.57 21.40 -12.49
CA GLY A 519 20.93 21.43 -13.93
C GLY A 519 20.87 20.11 -14.77
N THR A 520 21.20 20.18 -16.05
CA THR A 520 21.07 19.13 -17.09
C THR A 520 22.43 18.71 -17.66
N TYR A 521 22.53 17.55 -18.33
CA TYR A 521 23.74 17.13 -19.06
C TYR A 521 24.04 18.07 -20.25
N ASP A 522 25.17 18.76 -20.20
CA ASP A 522 25.78 19.57 -21.26
C ASP A 522 26.91 18.73 -21.92
N PRO A 523 26.88 18.49 -23.25
CA PRO A 523 27.85 17.64 -23.93
C PRO A 523 29.29 18.21 -23.95
N GLU A 524 29.51 19.48 -23.58
CA GLU A 524 30.86 20.08 -23.55
C GLU A 524 31.43 20.27 -22.13
N SER A 525 30.64 20.10 -21.07
CA SER A 525 31.11 20.30 -19.69
C SER A 525 30.78 19.12 -18.79
N SER A 526 31.81 18.53 -18.18
CA SER A 526 31.75 17.27 -17.44
C SER A 526 31.07 17.36 -16.05
N GLN A 527 29.84 17.86 -15.93
CA GLN A 527 29.10 17.95 -14.66
C GLN A 527 27.61 17.51 -14.75
N LEU A 528 27.14 16.82 -13.69
CA LEU A 528 25.84 16.12 -13.50
C LEU A 528 24.89 16.92 -12.60
N VAL A 529 23.55 16.86 -12.78
CA VAL A 529 22.67 17.71 -11.96
C VAL A 529 21.15 17.35 -11.81
N ASN A 530 20.48 17.87 -10.75
CA ASN A 530 19.14 17.55 -10.20
C ASN A 530 17.90 18.03 -10.97
N LEU A 531 16.85 17.18 -11.02
CA LEU A 531 15.49 17.51 -11.48
C LEU A 531 14.53 17.75 -10.29
N THR A 532 14.37 19.01 -9.87
CA THR A 532 13.35 19.45 -8.90
C THR A 532 12.36 20.40 -9.57
N GLY A 533 11.08 20.37 -9.18
CA GLY A 533 10.01 21.19 -9.76
C GLY A 533 9.32 20.58 -11.00
N GLU A 534 8.35 21.31 -11.59
CA GLU A 534 7.57 20.87 -12.76
C GLU A 534 8.47 20.63 -13.98
N SER A 535 9.00 19.42 -14.10
CA SER A 535 9.90 19.01 -15.17
C SER A 535 9.35 17.79 -15.88
N THR A 536 9.30 17.88 -17.21
CA THR A 536 9.01 16.79 -18.16
C THR A 536 10.28 16.63 -18.99
N GLY A 537 10.92 15.45 -18.95
CA GLY A 537 12.29 15.28 -19.46
C GLY A 537 12.48 15.59 -20.94
N TRP A 538 13.73 15.91 -21.31
CA TRP A 538 14.28 16.06 -22.67
C TRP A 538 15.47 15.09 -22.81
N ALA A 539 15.82 14.62 -24.01
CA ALA A 539 17.02 13.80 -24.25
C ALA A 539 17.75 14.17 -25.56
N PRO A 540 19.11 14.23 -25.56
CA PRO A 540 19.91 14.40 -26.78
C PRO A 540 20.27 13.05 -27.43
N ASN A 541 20.71 13.11 -28.70
CA ASN A 541 20.71 11.99 -29.66
C ASN A 541 21.89 10.99 -29.60
N GLU A 542 22.95 11.15 -28.79
CA GLU A 542 24.10 10.20 -28.77
C GLU A 542 24.81 10.14 -27.40
N LEU A 543 25.33 8.96 -27.01
CA LEU A 543 26.10 8.71 -25.78
C LEU A 543 27.62 8.50 -26.08
N PRO A 544 28.57 9.21 -25.44
CA PRO A 544 30.00 8.93 -25.57
C PRO A 544 30.49 7.82 -24.62
N ALA A 545 31.39 6.97 -25.12
CA ALA A 545 31.75 5.66 -24.56
C ALA A 545 32.86 5.62 -23.47
N SER A 546 33.12 6.65 -22.65
CA SER A 546 34.48 6.77 -22.05
C SER A 546 34.70 7.16 -20.58
N LYS A 547 33.80 6.93 -19.60
CA LYS A 547 34.19 6.89 -18.16
C LYS A 547 33.30 5.96 -17.31
N PRO A 548 33.85 5.03 -16.50
CA PRO A 548 33.05 4.19 -15.61
C PRO A 548 32.58 4.98 -14.38
N LEU A 549 31.28 4.92 -14.10
CA LEU A 549 30.64 5.41 -12.87
C LEU A 549 31.09 4.54 -11.68
N GLN A 550 31.37 5.14 -10.52
CA GLN A 550 31.70 4.41 -9.27
C GLN A 550 30.42 4.11 -8.48
N TYR A 551 30.24 2.88 -8.01
CA TYR A 551 29.00 2.38 -7.41
C TYR A 551 29.28 1.53 -6.14
N PHE A 552 28.38 1.55 -5.14
CA PHE A 552 28.53 0.87 -3.84
C PHE A 552 27.31 0.00 -3.48
N CYS A 553 27.47 -1.01 -2.60
CA CYS A 553 26.42 -1.93 -2.12
C CYS A 553 26.00 -1.65 -0.67
N ASP A 554 24.75 -1.98 -0.32
CA ASP A 554 24.23 -1.96 1.06
C ASP A 554 24.39 -3.31 1.79
N SER A 555 23.95 -3.39 3.06
CA SER A 555 24.01 -4.61 3.87
C SER A 555 23.09 -5.74 3.40
N ASN A 556 22.15 -5.47 2.50
CA ASN A 556 21.18 -6.41 1.97
C ASN A 556 21.59 -6.95 0.58
N GLY A 557 22.76 -6.56 0.06
CA GLY A 557 23.26 -7.01 -1.24
C GLY A 557 22.65 -6.25 -2.43
N ASN A 558 21.95 -5.14 -2.17
CA ASN A 558 21.41 -4.28 -3.22
C ASN A 558 22.45 -3.23 -3.63
N GLY A 559 22.72 -3.13 -4.92
CA GLY A 559 23.56 -2.07 -5.46
C GLY A 559 22.81 -0.74 -5.47
N PHE A 560 23.48 0.33 -5.03
CA PHE A 560 23.05 1.73 -4.87
C PHE A 560 22.54 2.13 -3.49
N ILE A 561 23.42 2.56 -2.57
CA ILE A 561 23.02 3.41 -1.45
C ILE A 561 24.03 4.55 -1.15
N ASP A 562 23.42 5.67 -0.71
CA ASP A 562 23.90 6.73 0.19
C ASP A 562 25.31 6.54 0.81
N PRO A 563 26.21 7.53 0.68
CA PRO A 563 27.49 7.57 1.38
C PRO A 563 27.43 7.31 2.91
N ALA A 564 26.29 7.57 3.56
CA ALA A 564 26.09 7.37 4.99
C ALA A 564 25.84 5.91 5.41
N GLU A 565 25.43 5.02 4.49
CA GLU A 565 25.13 3.60 4.77
C GLU A 565 26.19 2.64 4.19
N ARG A 566 27.38 3.16 3.86
CA ARG A 566 28.50 2.39 3.28
C ARG A 566 28.93 1.22 4.18
N VAL A 567 29.09 0.05 3.56
CA VAL A 567 29.90 -1.06 4.08
C VAL A 567 31.23 -1.13 3.31
N THR A 568 32.33 -1.48 4.00
CA THR A 568 33.74 -1.36 3.54
C THR A 568 34.20 -2.36 2.48
N LYS A 569 33.30 -3.06 1.79
CA LYS A 569 33.66 -4.11 0.83
C LYS A 569 33.51 -3.65 -0.63
N ASN A 570 34.46 -4.07 -1.47
CA ASN A 570 34.46 -3.81 -2.91
C ASN A 570 33.55 -4.82 -3.62
N TYR A 571 32.63 -4.35 -4.47
CA TYR A 571 31.72 -5.21 -5.24
C TYR A 571 31.69 -4.79 -6.71
N ILE A 572 31.57 -5.76 -7.63
CA ILE A 572 31.62 -5.55 -9.09
C ILE A 572 30.23 -5.75 -9.71
N TRP A 573 29.94 -4.94 -10.73
CA TRP A 573 28.73 -4.99 -11.55
C TRP A 573 28.82 -6.08 -12.62
N SER A 574 27.79 -6.91 -12.74
CA SER A 574 27.60 -7.77 -13.91
C SER A 574 26.24 -7.46 -14.54
N PHE A 575 26.25 -6.88 -15.75
CA PHE A 575 25.09 -6.99 -16.62
C PHE A 575 25.04 -8.45 -17.07
N GLY A 576 23.99 -9.18 -16.72
CA GLY A 576 23.79 -10.56 -17.16
C GLY A 576 23.92 -10.72 -18.67
N GLY A 577 23.94 -11.98 -19.13
CA GLY A 577 24.04 -12.27 -20.56
C GLY A 577 22.87 -11.69 -21.37
N PRO A 578 22.94 -11.69 -22.72
CA PRO A 578 21.93 -11.10 -23.60
C PRO A 578 20.50 -11.71 -23.51
N GLN A 579 20.29 -12.71 -22.65
CA GLN A 579 19.00 -13.35 -22.39
C GLN A 579 18.51 -13.18 -20.93
N GLU A 580 19.28 -12.51 -20.08
CA GLU A 580 18.93 -12.26 -18.68
C GLU A 580 18.45 -10.81 -18.52
N LEU A 581 17.34 -10.62 -17.79
CA LEU A 581 16.95 -9.26 -17.36
C LEU A 581 18.11 -8.65 -16.56
N PRO A 582 18.47 -7.37 -16.76
CA PRO A 582 19.56 -6.74 -16.01
C PRO A 582 19.29 -6.80 -14.51
N GLN A 583 19.91 -7.76 -13.81
CA GLN A 583 19.85 -7.84 -12.36
C GLN A 583 21.04 -7.13 -11.75
N ILE A 584 20.79 -6.31 -10.73
CA ILE A 584 21.85 -5.74 -9.91
C ILE A 584 22.26 -6.84 -8.91
N GLN A 585 23.37 -7.52 -9.19
CA GLN A 585 23.92 -8.53 -8.28
C GLN A 585 25.21 -8.00 -7.66
N CYS A 586 25.21 -7.77 -6.35
CA CYS A 586 26.45 -7.60 -5.59
C CYS A 586 27.05 -9.00 -5.33
N SER A 587 28.20 -9.30 -5.96
CA SER A 587 28.92 -10.56 -5.71
C SER A 587 30.20 -10.31 -4.92
N ASP A 588 30.40 -11.08 -3.85
CA ASP A 588 31.70 -11.22 -3.19
C ASP A 588 32.59 -12.08 -4.09
N ARG A 589 33.53 -11.50 -4.83
CA ARG A 589 34.68 -12.27 -5.33
C ARG A 589 35.99 -11.49 -5.31
N GLY A 590 36.91 -12.05 -4.52
CA GLY A 590 38.33 -12.24 -4.85
C GLY A 590 39.24 -11.05 -4.63
#